data_AF-A0PFU4-F1
#
_entry.id   AF-A0PFU4-F1
#
_cell.length_a   1.000
_cell.length_b   1.000
_cell.length_c   1.000
_cell.angle_alpha   90.00
_cell.angle_beta   90.00
_cell.angle_gamma   90.00
#
_symmetry.space_group_name_H-M   'P 1'
#
loop_
_entity.id
_entity.type
_entity.pdbx_description
1 polymer ?
#
loop_
_entity_poly.entity_id
_entity_poly.type
_entity_poly.pdbx_seq_one_letter_code
_entity_poly.pdbx_strand_id
1 'polypeptide(L)'
;LSRVYEAGEEITVALLRENSVFGVLSLLTGQRSDRFYHAVAFTPVELLSAPIDQVERSLRNNPDLSMLMLQGLSSRILQTEMMIETLAHRDMGSRLVSFLLILCRDFGVPTT
;
A
#
# COMPACT_ATOMS: atom_id res chain seq x y z
N LEU A 1 -2.05 -5.86 1.74
CA LEU A 1 -2.80 -5.49 0.54
C LEU A 1 -2.29 -6.36 -0.59
N SER A 2 -3.19 -7.01 -1.30
CA SER A 2 -2.85 -8.02 -2.29
C SER A 2 -3.58 -7.77 -3.59
N ARG A 3 -3.01 -8.21 -4.70
CA ARG A 3 -3.67 -8.20 -6.00
C ARG A 3 -4.24 -9.59 -6.31
N VAL A 4 -5.51 -9.65 -6.70
CA VAL A 4 -6.19 -10.85 -7.19
C VAL A 4 -6.10 -10.86 -8.72
N TYR A 5 -5.56 -11.94 -9.26
CA TYR A 5 -5.44 -12.17 -10.71
C TYR A 5 -6.63 -12.97 -11.24
N GLU A 6 -6.84 -12.96 -12.56
CA GLU A 6 -7.98 -13.65 -13.21
C GLU A 6 -8.03 -15.16 -12.89
N ALA A 7 -6.88 -15.78 -12.64
CA ALA A 7 -6.76 -17.18 -12.25
C ALA A 7 -7.11 -17.47 -10.78
N GLY A 8 -7.44 -16.43 -9.99
CA GLY A 8 -7.74 -16.54 -8.55
C GLY A 8 -6.52 -16.49 -7.63
N GLU A 9 -5.32 -16.39 -8.19
CA GLU A 9 -4.09 -16.19 -7.41
C GLU A 9 -4.09 -14.81 -6.73
N GLU A 10 -3.71 -14.79 -5.45
CA GLU A 10 -3.56 -13.56 -4.67
C GLU A 10 -2.08 -13.33 -4.34
N ILE A 11 -1.53 -12.20 -4.80
CA ILE A 11 -0.13 -11.82 -4.54
C ILE A 11 -0.10 -10.62 -3.62
N THR A 12 0.62 -10.72 -2.51
CA THR A 12 0.85 -9.57 -1.63
C THR A 12 1.68 -8.53 -2.37
N VAL A 13 1.09 -7.36 -2.62
CA VAL A 13 1.75 -6.23 -3.28
C VAL A 13 2.26 -5.20 -2.26
N ALA A 14 1.77 -5.28 -1.03
CA ALA A 14 2.12 -4.35 0.02
C ALA A 14 1.83 -4.86 1.43
N LEU A 15 2.74 -4.57 2.34
CA LEU A 15 2.42 -4.39 3.75
C LEU A 15 2.33 -2.89 4.03
N LEU A 16 1.22 -2.47 4.64
CA LEU A 16 0.96 -1.07 4.97
C LEU A 16 1.33 -0.85 6.44
N ARG A 17 2.11 0.20 6.71
CA ARG A 17 2.44 0.64 8.06
C ARG A 17 1.54 1.79 8.51
N GLU A 18 1.68 2.22 9.75
CA GLU A 18 0.99 3.39 10.27
C GLU A 18 1.15 4.61 9.37
N ASN A 19 0.11 5.45 9.32
CA ASN A 19 0.03 6.65 8.49
C ASN A 19 0.06 6.40 6.96
N SER A 20 -0.15 5.16 6.51
CA SER A 20 -0.28 4.85 5.08
C SER A 20 -1.69 5.16 4.57
N VAL A 21 -1.79 5.98 3.53
CA VAL A 21 -3.05 6.19 2.78
C VAL A 21 -3.21 5.10 1.72
N PHE A 22 -4.38 4.48 1.64
CA PHE A 22 -4.69 3.44 0.65
C PHE A 22 -6.16 3.53 0.18
N GLY A 23 -6.53 2.73 -0.83
CA GLY A 23 -7.90 2.74 -1.38
C GLY A 23 -8.20 3.91 -2.33
N VAL A 24 -7.18 4.70 -2.67
CA VAL A 24 -7.30 5.91 -3.51
C VAL A 24 -7.09 5.66 -5.01
N LEU A 25 -6.87 4.41 -5.43
CA LEU A 25 -6.65 4.13 -6.85
C LEU A 25 -7.90 4.45 -7.69
N SER A 26 -9.08 4.14 -7.17
CA SER A 26 -10.37 4.47 -7.81
C SER A 26 -10.60 5.97 -7.93
N LEU A 27 -10.04 6.77 -7.02
CA LEU A 27 -10.07 8.23 -7.02
C LEU A 27 -9.27 8.80 -8.20
N LEU A 28 -8.11 8.23 -8.49
CA LEU A 28 -7.19 8.75 -9.51
C LEU A 28 -7.51 8.23 -10.92
N THR A 29 -7.95 6.98 -11.02
CA THR A 29 -8.18 6.31 -12.31
C THR A 29 -9.59 6.52 -12.84
N GLY A 30 -10.52 7.04 -12.02
CA GLY A 30 -11.95 7.13 -12.35
C GLY A 30 -12.65 5.78 -12.48
N GLN A 31 -11.91 4.68 -12.34
CA GLN A 31 -12.41 3.32 -12.41
C GLN A 31 -12.86 2.89 -11.02
N ARG A 32 -14.16 2.99 -10.75
CA ARG A 32 -14.77 2.56 -9.48
C ARG A 32 -14.78 1.03 -9.30
N SER A 33 -14.49 0.25 -10.35
CA SER A 33 -15.03 -1.10 -10.48
C SER A 33 -14.01 -2.23 -10.55
N ASP A 34 -12.75 -1.97 -10.82
CA ASP A 34 -11.76 -3.04 -10.93
C ASP A 34 -11.03 -3.22 -9.59
N ARG A 35 -11.78 -3.76 -8.63
CA ARG A 35 -11.28 -4.18 -7.31
C ARG A 35 -10.40 -5.43 -7.45
N PHE A 36 -9.27 -5.26 -8.13
CA PHE A 36 -8.20 -6.24 -8.12
C PHE A 36 -7.44 -6.25 -6.81
N TYR A 37 -7.70 -5.30 -5.91
CA TYR A 37 -6.98 -5.20 -4.65
C TYR A 37 -7.82 -5.64 -3.45
N HIS A 38 -7.25 -6.56 -2.68
CA HIS A 38 -7.79 -7.01 -1.41
C HIS A 38 -7.00 -6.37 -0.27
N ALA A 39 -7.71 -5.70 0.65
CA ALA A 39 -7.14 -5.08 1.84
C ALA A 39 -7.53 -5.91 3.06
N VAL A 40 -6.54 -6.53 3.70
CA VAL A 40 -6.72 -7.40 4.88
C VAL A 40 -5.97 -6.78 6.04
N ALA A 41 -6.62 -6.74 7.21
CA ALA A 41 -5.97 -6.40 8.46
C ALA A 41 -5.01 -7.53 8.85
N PHE A 42 -3.71 -7.28 8.73
CA PHE A 42 -2.66 -8.27 9.01
C PHE A 42 -2.46 -8.49 10.52
N THR A 43 -2.81 -7.47 11.31
CA THR A 43 -2.90 -7.44 12.78
C THR A 43 -4.21 -6.73 13.14
N PRO A 44 -4.57 -6.59 14.44
CA PRO A 44 -5.58 -5.60 14.81
C PRO A 44 -5.21 -4.22 14.25
N VAL A 45 -6.14 -3.56 13.58
CA VAL A 45 -5.94 -2.28 12.87
C VAL A 45 -7.02 -1.31 13.30
N GLU A 46 -6.61 -0.07 13.57
CA GLU A 46 -7.48 1.10 13.62
C GLU A 46 -7.24 1.96 12.39
N LEU A 47 -8.30 2.49 11.78
CA LEU A 47 -8.21 3.31 10.58
C LEU A 47 -9.26 4.41 10.57
N LEU A 48 -8.96 5.48 9.84
CA LEU A 48 -9.90 6.52 9.47
C LEU A 48 -10.25 6.38 7.99
N SER A 49 -11.54 6.47 7.67
CA SER A 49 -12.03 6.40 6.30
C SER A 49 -12.87 7.63 5.98
N ALA A 50 -12.73 8.16 4.76
CA ALA A 50 -13.58 9.23 4.23
C ALA A 50 -14.22 8.79 2.91
N PRO A 51 -15.47 9.23 2.60
CA PRO A 51 -16.08 9.00 1.31
C PRO A 51 -15.25 9.61 0.17
N ILE A 52 -15.13 8.88 -0.94
CA ILE A 52 -14.30 9.30 -2.09
C ILE A 52 -14.70 10.67 -2.64
N ASP A 53 -16.00 10.94 -2.74
CA ASP A 53 -16.52 12.22 -3.24
C ASP A 53 -16.14 13.40 -2.32
N GLN A 54 -15.93 13.15 -1.02
CA GLN A 54 -15.44 14.17 -0.08
C GLN A 54 -13.96 14.44 -0.31
N VAL A 55 -13.16 13.38 -0.51
CA VAL A 55 -11.73 13.51 -0.82
C VAL A 55 -11.52 14.26 -2.13
N GLU A 56 -12.31 13.98 -3.18
CA GLU A 56 -12.26 14.71 -4.45
C GLU A 56 -12.50 16.21 -4.28
N ARG A 57 -13.53 16.60 -3.51
CA ARG A 57 -13.84 18.00 -3.25
C ARG A 57 -12.73 18.67 -2.46
N SER A 58 -12.21 18.01 -1.44
CA SER A 58 -11.11 18.55 -0.63
C SER A 58 -9.84 18.75 -1.46
N LEU A 59 -9.51 17.85 -2.38
CA LEU A 59 -8.36 18.00 -3.27
C LEU A 59 -8.50 19.19 -4.23
N ARG A 60 -9.70 19.43 -4.74
CA ARG A 60 -9.98 20.60 -5.61
C ARG A 60 -9.92 21.92 -4.85
N ASN A 61 -10.33 21.93 -3.59
CA ASN A 61 -10.43 23.14 -2.79
C ASN A 61 -9.16 23.45 -1.98
N ASN A 62 -8.27 22.48 -1.78
CA ASN A 62 -7.05 22.60 -1.00
C ASN A 62 -5.84 22.02 -1.77
N PRO A 63 -5.03 22.86 -2.43
CA PRO A 63 -3.84 22.42 -3.18
C PRO A 63 -2.79 21.73 -2.31
N ASP A 64 -2.65 22.12 -1.04
CA ASP A 64 -1.66 21.54 -0.12
C ASP A 64 -2.00 20.06 0.17
N LEU A 65 -3.29 19.72 0.22
CA LEU A 65 -3.73 18.33 0.35
C LEU A 65 -3.30 17.49 -0.86
N SER A 66 -3.30 18.07 -2.06
CA SER A 66 -2.84 17.37 -3.27
C SER A 66 -1.36 17.04 -3.18
N MET A 67 -0.54 17.96 -2.66
CA MET A 67 0.90 17.71 -2.45
C MET A 67 1.15 16.61 -1.42
N LEU A 68 0.39 16.58 -0.31
CA LEU A 68 0.48 15.52 0.69
C LEU A 68 0.09 14.15 0.10
N MET A 69 -0.95 14.11 -0.75
CA MET A 69 -1.35 12.87 -1.42
C MET A 69 -0.29 12.38 -2.41
N LEU A 70 0.36 13.27 -3.15
CA LEU A 70 1.46 12.91 -4.03
C LEU A 70 2.64 12.29 -3.26
N GLN A 71 2.97 12.83 -2.08
CA GLN A 71 4.00 12.23 -1.22
C GLN A 71 3.60 10.81 -0.76
N GLY A 72 2.33 10.62 -0.36
CA GLY A 72 1.80 9.31 0.01
C GLY A 72 1.85 8.29 -1.13
N LEU A 73 1.49 8.72 -2.35
CA LEU A 73 1.55 7.87 -3.55
C LEU A 73 3.00 7.50 -3.92
N SER A 74 3.93 8.45 -3.86
CA SER A 74 5.36 8.18 -4.07
C SER A 74 5.89 7.17 -3.06
N SER A 75 5.50 7.27 -1.79
CA SER A 75 5.85 6.27 -0.78
C SER A 75 5.29 4.88 -1.13
N ARG A 76 4.06 4.81 -1.65
CA ARG A 76 3.46 3.54 -2.11
C ARG A 76 4.17 2.94 -3.32
N ILE A 77 4.66 3.76 -4.25
CA ILE A 77 5.44 3.29 -5.41
C ILE A 77 6.71 2.60 -4.91
N LEU A 78 7.49 3.29 -4.06
CA LEU A 78 8.72 2.73 -3.48
C LEU A 78 8.46 1.43 -2.72
N GLN A 79 7.38 1.38 -1.92
CA GLN A 79 6.99 0.16 -1.20
C GLN A 79 6.65 -1.01 -2.14
N THR A 80 6.07 -0.71 -3.30
CA THR A 80 5.73 -1.74 -4.30
C THR A 80 6.99 -2.22 -5.02
N GLU A 81 7.92 -1.33 -5.34
CA GLU A 81 9.23 -1.69 -5.93
C GLU A 81 10.02 -2.63 -5.03
N MET A 82 10.05 -2.37 -3.72
CA MET A 82 10.74 -3.24 -2.75
C MET A 82 10.09 -4.63 -2.63
N MET A 83 8.77 -4.71 -2.76
CA MET A 83 8.08 -6.01 -2.83
C MET A 83 8.39 -6.75 -4.13
N ILE A 84 8.46 -6.05 -5.27
CA ILE A 84 8.87 -6.64 -6.55
C ILE A 84 10.28 -7.20 -6.44
N GLU A 85 11.23 -6.44 -5.89
CA GLU A 85 12.61 -6.88 -5.67
C GLU A 85 12.66 -8.13 -4.78
N THR A 86 11.91 -8.13 -3.68
CA THR A 86 11.81 -9.29 -2.79
C THR A 86 11.30 -10.52 -3.54
N LEU A 87 10.23 -10.40 -4.32
CA LEU A 87 9.63 -11.50 -5.07
C LEU A 87 10.50 -11.97 -6.26
N ALA A 88 11.34 -11.11 -6.81
CA ALA A 88 12.21 -11.42 -7.95
C ALA A 88 13.33 -12.42 -7.63
N HIS A 89 13.70 -12.56 -6.35
CA HIS A 89 14.65 -13.57 -5.92
C HIS A 89 14.16 -14.97 -6.31
N ARG A 90 15.02 -15.83 -6.87
CA ARG A 90 14.62 -17.22 -7.22
C ARG A 90 14.66 -18.17 -6.02
N ASP A 91 15.58 -17.92 -5.10
CA ASP A 91 15.74 -18.71 -3.87
C ASP A 91 14.78 -18.24 -2.77
N MET A 92 14.12 -19.19 -2.10
CA MET A 92 13.18 -18.87 -1.01
C MET A 92 13.88 -18.34 0.24
N GLY A 93 15.12 -18.76 0.51
CA GLY A 93 15.92 -18.24 1.63
C GLY A 93 16.18 -16.75 1.47
N SER A 94 16.65 -16.32 0.30
CA SER A 94 16.86 -14.90 -0.01
C SER A 94 15.56 -14.09 0.07
N ARG A 95 14.44 -14.62 -0.44
CA ARG A 95 13.12 -13.98 -0.31
C ARG A 95 12.76 -13.73 1.16
N LEU A 96 12.94 -14.74 2.00
CA LEU A 96 12.62 -14.63 3.43
C LEU A 96 13.48 -13.59 4.12
N VAL A 97 14.79 -13.57 3.86
CA VAL A 97 15.71 -12.59 4.45
C VAL A 97 15.32 -11.16 4.02
N SER A 98 15.12 -10.91 2.72
CA SER A 98 14.68 -9.61 2.21
C SER A 98 13.35 -9.17 2.83
N PHE A 99 12.40 -10.10 2.98
CA PHE A 99 11.12 -9.82 3.60
C PHE A 99 11.27 -9.46 5.09
N LEU A 100 12.09 -10.18 5.85
CA LEU A 100 12.37 -9.85 7.25
C LEU A 100 13.04 -8.47 7.39
N LEU A 101 13.94 -8.10 6.47
CA LEU A 101 14.55 -6.77 6.46
C LEU A 101 13.52 -5.66 6.22
N ILE A 102 12.55 -5.89 5.32
CA ILE A 102 11.42 -4.97 5.12
C ILE A 102 10.62 -4.83 6.42
N LEU A 103 10.32 -5.94 7.10
CA LEU A 103 9.59 -5.91 8.36
C LEU A 103 10.35 -5.15 9.46
N CYS A 104 11.66 -5.39 9.61
CA CYS A 104 12.49 -4.67 10.58
C CYS A 104 12.54 -3.17 10.28
N ARG A 105 12.62 -2.76 9.01
CA ARG A 105 12.63 -1.35 8.64
C ARG A 105 11.27 -0.68 8.91
N ASP A 106 10.18 -1.35 8.54
CA ASP A 106 8.86 -0.72 8.54
C ASP A 106 8.12 -0.84 9.88
N PHE A 107 8.44 -1.86 10.69
CA PHE A 107 7.75 -2.19 11.94
C PHE A 107 8.71 -2.50 13.10
N GLY A 108 10.03 -2.43 12.90
CA GLY A 108 11.00 -2.71 13.96
C GLY A 108 10.98 -1.65 15.04
N VAL A 109 11.14 -2.09 16.29
CA VAL A 109 11.30 -1.23 17.46
C VAL A 109 12.79 -1.21 17.82
N PRO A 110 13.43 -0.04 17.97
CA PRO A 110 14.81 0.02 18.40
C PRO A 110 14.93 -0.53 19.83
N THR A 111 15.72 -1.59 19.99
CA THR A 111 16.15 -2.07 21.32
C THR A 111 17.29 -1.20 21.81
N THR A 112 17.09 -0.60 22.98
CA THR A 112 18.11 0.12 23.78
C THR A 112 19.18 -0.82 24.32
#